data_AF-A0A2U3PDB3-F1
#
_entry.id   AF-A0A2U3PDB3-F1
#
_cell.length_a   1.000
_cell.length_b   1.000
_cell.length_c   1.000
_cell.angle_alpha   90.00
_cell.angle_beta   90.00
_cell.angle_gamma   90.00
#
_symmetry.space_group_name_H-M   'P 1'
#
loop_
_entity.id
_entity.type
_entity.pdbx_description
1 polymer ?
#
loop_
_entity_poly.entity_id
_entity_poly.type
_entity_poly.pdbx_seq_one_letter_code
_entity_poly.pdbx_strand_id
1 'polypeptide(L)'
;MSNHFTGLSLGPPLGDQRLDLCDLYAFQSPTDSSRTVLILNANPNADALHPDAIYRLAIDTDGDLINDIAFSFVFAAPVDSRQTVDVFLARGEESRSPEPVGEQIFTDVEVAFGAQPNVATAGDISFAAGARSDAFFFDFDGIKNLFDTSGKRNFTAPHLAELGGKSPWTGQDSNTVANVCSIAIELPTSTLGASGPIRIWGRCSLRENGTLNHVDRAGHPSVSSFFNTDDTKLEYNASEPPDDWDRWLDRFVHLMGHTGDYTRDEIAAIEKEGTLPDMLTFDPAKPARYPNGRVFTDDVIDYRLAFLTKGECPPSGLSPHTDTLTEFPYLGPPHGHG
;
A
#
# COMPACT_ATOMS: atom_id res chain seq x y z
N MET A 1 -8.65 -13.73 -10.67
CA MET A 1 -8.62 -12.27 -10.47
C MET A 1 -8.12 -12.07 -9.05
N SER A 2 -6.98 -11.42 -8.90
CA SER A 2 -6.53 -10.93 -7.58
C SER A 2 -7.56 -9.92 -7.09
N ASN A 3 -7.97 -10.05 -5.84
CA ASN A 3 -8.82 -9.06 -5.19
C ASN A 3 -7.95 -8.42 -4.11
N HIS A 4 -7.15 -7.40 -4.45
CA HIS A 4 -6.67 -6.52 -3.39
C HIS A 4 -7.89 -5.95 -2.70
N PHE A 5 -7.83 -5.90 -1.37
CA PHE A 5 -8.90 -5.40 -0.52
C PHE A 5 -9.18 -3.95 -0.92
N THR A 6 -10.11 -3.80 -1.84
CA THR A 6 -10.80 -2.55 -2.08
C THR A 6 -12.16 -2.61 -1.41
N GLY A 7 -12.68 -3.77 -1.04
CA GLY A 7 -13.98 -3.90 -0.38
C GLY A 7 -15.12 -3.79 -1.38
N LEU A 8 -16.08 -4.70 -1.28
CA LEU A 8 -17.08 -4.94 -2.31
C LEU A 8 -18.16 -3.84 -2.35
N SER A 9 -17.75 -2.76 -3.00
CA SER A 9 -18.45 -1.77 -3.82
C SER A 9 -17.42 -0.77 -4.39
N LEU A 10 -16.22 -0.73 -3.83
CA LEU A 10 -15.12 0.19 -4.15
C LEU A 10 -14.26 -0.33 -5.31
N GLY A 11 -14.88 -0.77 -6.41
CA GLY A 11 -14.19 -1.16 -7.64
C GLY A 11 -13.03 -0.21 -8.00
N PRO A 12 -12.12 -0.65 -8.87
CA PRO A 12 -10.88 0.06 -9.10
C PRO A 12 -11.13 1.54 -9.41
N PRO A 13 -10.22 2.45 -9.03
CA PRO A 13 -10.43 3.88 -9.25
C PRO A 13 -10.87 4.15 -10.70
N LEU A 14 -12.00 4.86 -10.85
CA LEU A 14 -12.62 5.16 -12.16
C LEU A 14 -12.96 3.93 -13.04
N GLY A 15 -13.04 2.74 -12.46
CA GLY A 15 -13.29 1.49 -13.18
C GLY A 15 -12.07 0.89 -13.86
N ASP A 16 -10.85 1.38 -13.58
CA ASP A 16 -9.61 0.93 -14.22
C ASP A 16 -8.61 0.38 -13.19
N GLN A 17 -8.39 -0.94 -13.21
CA GLN A 17 -7.47 -1.64 -12.30
C GLN A 17 -6.05 -1.09 -12.34
N ARG A 18 -5.64 -0.49 -13.46
CA ARG A 18 -4.30 0.08 -13.60
C ARG A 18 -4.07 1.25 -12.64
N LEU A 19 -5.13 1.89 -12.14
CA LEU A 19 -5.05 3.02 -11.20
C LEU A 19 -5.07 2.59 -9.73
N ASP A 20 -5.31 1.31 -9.46
CA ASP A 20 -5.50 0.78 -8.10
C ASP A 20 -4.15 0.61 -7.39
N LEU A 21 -3.94 1.31 -6.27
CA LEU A 21 -2.80 1.07 -5.40
C LEU A 21 -3.13 -0.08 -4.45
N CYS A 22 -2.18 -1.00 -4.33
CA CYS A 22 -2.40 -2.28 -3.65
C CYS A 22 -1.73 -2.29 -2.29
N ASP A 23 -0.39 -2.24 -2.28
CA ASP A 23 0.40 -2.43 -1.07
C ASP A 23 1.59 -1.48 -1.03
N LEU A 24 1.93 -1.04 0.18
CA LEU A 24 3.12 -0.28 0.48
C LEU A 24 4.01 -1.09 1.44
N TYR A 25 5.27 -1.30 1.05
CA TYR A 25 6.30 -1.94 1.87
C TYR A 25 7.46 -1.01 2.12
N ALA A 26 8.01 -1.09 3.33
CA ALA A 26 9.19 -0.35 3.76
C ALA A 26 9.99 -1.20 4.74
N PHE A 27 11.24 -1.53 4.38
CA PHE A 27 12.10 -2.38 5.20
C PHE A 27 13.58 -2.17 4.88
N GLN A 28 14.48 -2.56 5.78
CA GLN A 28 15.90 -2.60 5.47
C GLN A 28 16.21 -3.75 4.52
N SER A 29 17.10 -3.53 3.55
CA SER A 29 17.55 -4.59 2.65
C SER A 29 18.11 -5.77 3.45
N PRO A 30 17.60 -7.01 3.23
CA PRO A 30 18.05 -8.19 3.97
C PRO A 30 19.50 -8.57 3.67
N THR A 31 20.05 -8.08 2.55
CA THR A 31 21.43 -8.31 2.12
C THR A 31 22.37 -7.15 2.47
N ASP A 32 21.85 -5.97 2.78
CA ASP A 32 22.63 -4.79 3.17
C ASP A 32 21.82 -3.87 4.09
N SER A 33 22.06 -3.96 5.41
CA SER A 33 21.33 -3.17 6.39
C SER A 33 21.56 -1.65 6.29
N SER A 34 22.53 -1.19 5.49
CA SER A 34 22.73 0.24 5.22
C SER A 34 21.77 0.80 4.16
N ARG A 35 20.95 -0.06 3.54
CA ARG A 35 20.02 0.28 2.47
C ARG A 35 18.58 0.08 2.92
N THR A 36 17.73 0.97 2.43
CA THR A 36 16.27 0.91 2.62
C THR A 36 15.62 0.45 1.32
N VAL A 37 14.58 -0.35 1.43
CA VAL A 37 13.74 -0.82 0.33
C VAL A 37 12.35 -0.21 0.50
N LEU A 38 11.85 0.41 -0.56
CA LEU A 38 10.49 0.94 -0.65
C LEU A 38 9.81 0.30 -1.87
N ILE A 39 8.62 -0.25 -1.66
CA ILE A 39 7.85 -0.88 -2.74
C ILE A 39 6.43 -0.35 -2.71
N LEU A 40 5.98 0.19 -3.84
CA LEU A 40 4.58 0.51 -4.10
C LEU A 40 4.05 -0.48 -5.12
N ASN A 41 3.13 -1.33 -4.70
CA ASN A 41 2.39 -2.21 -5.58
C ASN A 41 1.15 -1.51 -6.10
N ALA A 42 0.85 -1.74 -7.37
CA ALA A 42 -0.34 -1.26 -8.05
C ALA A 42 -0.83 -2.31 -9.04
N ASN A 43 -2.07 -2.17 -9.51
CA ASN A 43 -2.66 -3.01 -10.54
C ASN A 43 -2.67 -4.53 -10.21
N PRO A 44 -3.77 -5.06 -9.64
CA PRO A 44 -3.94 -6.50 -9.35
C PRO A 44 -3.88 -7.43 -10.58
N ASN A 45 -3.97 -6.89 -11.80
CA ASN A 45 -3.89 -7.70 -13.00
C ASN A 45 -2.44 -7.97 -13.43
N ALA A 46 -1.48 -7.24 -12.86
CA ALA A 46 -0.06 -7.32 -13.20
C ALA A 46 0.23 -7.14 -14.71
N ASP A 47 -0.60 -6.36 -15.40
CA ASP A 47 -0.37 -5.90 -16.77
C ASP A 47 0.08 -4.42 -16.77
N ALA A 48 0.08 -3.79 -17.95
CA ALA A 48 0.59 -2.43 -18.11
C ALA A 48 -0.11 -1.41 -17.21
N LEU A 49 0.66 -0.49 -16.63
CA LEU A 49 0.11 0.62 -15.84
C LEU A 49 -0.44 1.73 -16.73
N HIS A 50 -1.22 2.65 -16.15
CA HIS A 50 -1.93 3.67 -16.90
C HIS A 50 -0.97 4.77 -17.40
N PRO A 51 -0.91 5.06 -18.70
CA PRO A 51 0.10 5.98 -19.24
C PRO A 51 -0.12 7.45 -18.90
N ASP A 52 -1.37 7.86 -18.65
CA ASP A 52 -1.69 9.23 -18.22
C ASP A 52 -1.70 9.40 -16.68
N ALA A 53 -1.30 8.37 -15.93
CA ALA A 53 -1.25 8.41 -14.48
C ALA A 53 0.17 8.69 -13.95
N ILE A 54 0.22 9.29 -12.78
CA ILE A 54 1.42 9.44 -11.96
C ILE A 54 1.24 8.59 -10.72
N TYR A 55 2.12 7.62 -10.54
CA TYR A 55 2.25 6.85 -9.31
C TYR A 55 3.35 7.52 -8.50
N ARG A 56 3.14 7.71 -7.20
CA ARG A 56 4.04 8.46 -6.35
C ARG A 56 4.29 7.75 -5.04
N LEU A 57 5.55 7.66 -4.64
CA LEU A 57 5.97 7.37 -3.28
C LEU A 57 6.44 8.69 -2.65
N ALA A 58 5.78 9.13 -1.60
CA ALA A 58 6.06 10.39 -0.91
C ALA A 58 6.48 10.13 0.54
N ILE A 59 7.46 10.89 1.01
CA ILE A 59 8.18 10.60 2.25
C ILE A 59 8.35 11.89 3.06
N ASP A 60 7.88 11.87 4.30
CA ASP A 60 8.20 12.82 5.37
C ASP A 60 9.39 12.30 6.17
N THR A 61 10.39 13.15 6.37
CA THR A 61 11.67 12.80 7.01
C THR A 61 11.94 13.54 8.32
N ASP A 62 11.12 14.53 8.68
CA ASP A 62 11.30 15.37 9.87
C ASP A 62 10.13 15.36 10.86
N GLY A 63 8.99 14.81 10.45
CA GLY A 63 7.81 14.60 11.28
C GLY A 63 6.76 15.69 11.25
N ASP A 64 6.84 16.65 10.32
CA ASP A 64 5.80 17.65 10.11
C ASP A 64 4.63 17.15 9.23
N LEU A 65 4.70 15.90 8.74
CA LEU A 65 3.73 15.23 7.85
C LEU A 65 3.71 15.76 6.42
N ILE A 66 4.63 16.66 6.07
CA ILE A 66 4.78 17.22 4.73
C ILE A 66 5.89 16.44 4.02
N ASN A 67 5.73 16.25 2.71
CA ASN A 67 6.72 15.55 1.92
C ASN A 67 8.03 16.35 1.87
N ASP A 68 9.15 15.66 2.12
CA ASP A 68 10.52 16.11 1.93
C ASP A 68 11.19 15.44 0.73
N ILE A 69 10.76 14.22 0.40
CA ILE A 69 11.24 13.43 -0.73
C ILE A 69 10.04 12.83 -1.44
N ALA A 70 10.09 12.79 -2.77
CA ALA A 70 9.14 12.03 -3.54
C ALA A 70 9.75 11.38 -4.78
N PHE A 71 9.36 10.14 -5.02
CA PHE A 71 9.57 9.44 -6.28
C PHE A 71 8.28 9.46 -7.08
N SER A 72 8.34 9.94 -8.32
CA SER A 72 7.21 9.88 -9.27
C SER A 72 7.55 8.95 -10.41
N PHE A 73 6.62 8.06 -10.75
CA PHE A 73 6.75 7.05 -11.80
C PHE A 73 5.73 7.36 -12.90
N VAL A 74 6.22 7.59 -14.11
CA VAL A 74 5.40 7.92 -15.28
C VAL A 74 5.63 6.86 -16.33
N PHE A 75 4.56 6.12 -16.67
CA PHE A 75 4.64 5.00 -17.59
C PHE A 75 4.30 5.45 -19.00
N ALA A 76 5.05 4.99 -20.00
CA ALA A 76 4.74 5.23 -21.39
C ALA A 76 3.47 4.47 -21.82
N ALA A 77 2.86 4.89 -22.94
CA ALA A 77 1.81 4.10 -23.57
C ALA A 77 2.39 2.72 -23.97
N PRO A 78 1.71 1.60 -23.64
CA PRO A 78 2.21 0.28 -23.99
C PRO A 78 2.19 0.07 -25.52
N VAL A 79 3.28 -0.47 -26.06
CA VAL A 79 3.43 -0.80 -27.49
C VAL A 79 3.96 -2.23 -27.59
N ASP A 80 3.29 -3.08 -28.38
CA ASP A 80 3.68 -4.48 -28.59
C ASP A 80 3.94 -5.26 -27.28
N SER A 81 3.06 -5.08 -26.28
CA SER A 81 3.17 -5.66 -24.94
C SER A 81 4.41 -5.24 -24.13
N ARG A 82 5.05 -4.15 -24.52
CA ARG A 82 6.14 -3.51 -23.79
C ARG A 82 5.67 -2.18 -23.24
N GLN A 83 6.25 -1.78 -22.11
CA GLN A 83 6.03 -0.49 -21.50
C GLN A 83 7.34 -0.04 -20.87
N THR A 84 7.62 1.26 -20.93
CA THR A 84 8.74 1.87 -20.22
C THR A 84 8.24 2.78 -19.10
N VAL A 85 9.12 3.10 -18.17
CA VAL A 85 8.84 4.03 -17.07
C VAL A 85 9.98 5.01 -16.89
N ASP A 86 9.60 6.28 -16.70
CA ASP A 86 10.48 7.34 -16.24
C ASP A 86 10.30 7.54 -14.73
N VAL A 87 11.42 7.80 -14.03
CA VAL A 87 11.43 8.00 -12.58
C VAL A 87 12.03 9.35 -12.23
N PHE A 88 11.27 10.14 -11.49
CA PHE A 88 11.66 11.48 -11.04
C PHE A 88 11.83 11.49 -9.53
N LEU A 89 12.90 12.11 -9.05
CA LEU A 89 13.21 12.31 -7.64
C LEU A 89 13.14 13.80 -7.31
N ALA A 90 12.12 14.18 -6.54
CA ALA A 90 11.95 15.52 -6.00
C ALA A 90 12.41 15.57 -4.53
N ARG A 91 12.96 16.72 -4.12
CA ARG A 91 13.39 16.98 -2.72
C ARG A 91 12.91 18.35 -2.24
N GLY A 92 12.75 18.49 -0.92
CA GLY A 92 12.31 19.73 -0.30
C GLY A 92 10.98 20.21 -0.87
N GLU A 93 10.89 21.50 -1.20
CA GLU A 93 9.65 22.11 -1.70
C GLU A 93 9.11 21.46 -2.99
N GLU A 94 9.99 21.00 -3.89
CA GLU A 94 9.57 20.31 -5.12
C GLU A 94 8.80 19.01 -4.82
N SER A 95 9.13 18.33 -3.72
CA SER A 95 8.49 17.07 -3.32
C SER A 95 7.03 17.24 -2.83
N ARG A 96 6.56 18.48 -2.72
CA ARG A 96 5.17 18.81 -2.37
C ARG A 96 4.29 18.93 -3.61
N SER A 97 4.88 19.09 -4.80
CA SER A 97 4.14 19.13 -6.05
C SER A 97 3.62 17.74 -6.43
N PRO A 98 2.34 17.58 -6.82
CA PRO A 98 1.82 16.31 -7.32
C PRO A 98 2.33 15.95 -8.72
N GLU A 99 3.00 16.88 -9.40
CA GLU A 99 3.62 16.69 -10.71
C GLU A 99 4.93 15.89 -10.61
N PRO A 100 5.39 15.26 -11.71
CA PRO A 100 6.66 14.51 -11.75
C PRO A 100 7.83 15.50 -11.94
N VAL A 101 8.11 16.27 -10.89
CA VAL A 101 9.17 17.29 -10.86
C VAL A 101 10.46 16.75 -10.21
N GLY A 102 11.51 17.57 -10.20
CA GLY A 102 12.83 17.20 -9.69
C GLY A 102 13.73 16.55 -10.74
N GLU A 103 14.70 15.77 -10.28
CA GLU A 103 15.69 15.10 -11.13
C GLU A 103 15.09 13.83 -11.75
N GLN A 104 15.13 13.71 -13.08
CA GLN A 104 14.83 12.44 -13.74
C GLN A 104 16.02 11.48 -13.57
N ILE A 105 15.93 10.57 -12.61
CA ILE A 105 17.01 9.65 -12.23
C ILE A 105 17.02 8.36 -13.08
N PHE A 106 15.91 8.03 -13.72
CA PHE A 106 15.80 6.94 -14.69
C PHE A 106 14.95 7.37 -15.89
N THR A 107 15.37 6.97 -17.09
CA THR A 107 14.67 7.23 -18.34
C THR A 107 14.41 5.91 -19.07
N ASP A 108 13.20 5.71 -19.54
CA ASP A 108 12.78 4.59 -20.37
C ASP A 108 13.17 3.19 -19.83
N VAL A 109 13.04 2.97 -18.52
CA VAL A 109 13.31 1.64 -17.95
C VAL A 109 12.21 0.66 -18.37
N GLU A 110 12.60 -0.47 -18.95
CA GLU A 110 11.65 -1.49 -19.42
C GLU A 110 10.94 -2.20 -18.26
N VAL A 111 9.61 -2.15 -18.27
CA VAL A 111 8.75 -2.86 -17.31
C VAL A 111 8.79 -4.36 -17.62
N ALA A 112 9.08 -5.17 -16.59
CA ALA A 112 9.23 -6.62 -16.74
C ALA A 112 7.91 -7.36 -16.47
N PHE A 113 7.24 -7.83 -17.52
CA PHE A 113 6.02 -8.67 -17.39
C PHE A 113 6.30 -10.18 -17.31
N GLY A 114 7.57 -10.60 -17.43
CA GLY A 114 8.00 -12.00 -17.33
C GLY A 114 8.66 -12.34 -15.99
N ALA A 115 9.08 -13.60 -15.86
CA ALA A 115 9.73 -14.13 -14.65
C ALA A 115 10.99 -13.35 -14.22
N GLN A 116 11.81 -12.94 -15.19
CA GLN A 116 13.07 -12.21 -14.91
C GLN A 116 12.79 -10.71 -14.73
N PRO A 117 13.24 -10.09 -13.63
CA PRO A 117 13.14 -8.65 -13.46
C PRO A 117 14.16 -7.89 -14.33
N ASN A 118 13.77 -6.68 -14.76
CA ASN A 118 14.70 -5.70 -15.29
C ASN A 118 15.11 -4.78 -14.15
N VAL A 119 16.35 -4.90 -13.68
CA VAL A 119 16.91 -4.04 -12.64
C VAL A 119 17.77 -2.96 -13.30
N ALA A 120 17.42 -1.71 -13.06
CA ALA A 120 18.19 -0.54 -13.46
C ALA A 120 18.90 0.08 -12.25
N THR A 121 20.10 0.63 -12.45
CA THR A 121 20.85 1.33 -11.40
C THR A 121 21.26 2.73 -11.84
N ALA A 122 21.06 3.72 -10.98
CA ALA A 122 21.51 5.10 -11.15
C ALA A 122 22.29 5.53 -9.89
N GLY A 123 23.62 5.60 -10.00
CA GLY A 123 24.48 5.70 -8.82
C GLY A 123 24.26 4.53 -7.88
N ASP A 124 23.95 4.82 -6.62
CA ASP A 124 23.67 3.81 -5.58
C ASP A 124 22.18 3.46 -5.46
N ILE A 125 21.31 3.96 -6.34
CA ILE A 125 19.87 3.65 -6.34
C ILE A 125 19.61 2.51 -7.33
N SER A 126 18.92 1.46 -6.88
CA SER A 126 18.40 0.38 -7.72
C SER A 126 16.90 0.54 -7.89
N PHE A 127 16.42 0.26 -9.10
CA PHE A 127 15.01 0.37 -9.48
C PHE A 127 14.58 -0.82 -10.33
N ALA A 128 13.36 -1.30 -10.10
CA ALA A 128 12.69 -2.27 -10.97
C ALA A 128 11.19 -2.05 -10.91
N ALA A 129 10.53 -2.26 -12.06
CA ALA A 129 9.08 -2.25 -12.15
C ALA A 129 8.57 -3.44 -12.99
N GLY A 130 7.42 -4.00 -12.63
CA GLY A 130 6.73 -4.99 -13.43
C GLY A 130 5.95 -6.03 -12.64
N ALA A 131 5.46 -7.04 -13.35
CA ALA A 131 4.66 -8.11 -12.79
C ALA A 131 5.49 -8.94 -11.79
N ARG A 132 4.93 -9.16 -10.60
CA ARG A 132 5.48 -10.02 -9.55
C ARG A 132 4.38 -10.84 -8.91
N SER A 133 4.74 -11.93 -8.24
CA SER A 133 3.81 -12.58 -7.33
C SER A 133 3.44 -11.62 -6.20
N ASP A 134 2.16 -11.59 -5.87
CA ASP A 134 1.64 -10.73 -4.83
C ASP A 134 1.82 -11.39 -3.47
N ALA A 135 2.74 -10.86 -2.66
CA ALA A 135 3.04 -11.41 -1.33
C ALA A 135 2.01 -11.02 -0.25
N PHE A 136 0.98 -10.23 -0.57
CA PHE A 136 -0.13 -9.98 0.35
C PHE A 136 -0.99 -11.24 0.46
N PHE A 137 -1.22 -11.72 1.68
CA PHE A 137 -2.01 -12.92 1.95
C PHE A 137 -3.15 -12.62 2.92
N PHE A 138 -4.32 -13.20 2.67
CA PHE A 138 -5.51 -13.00 3.49
C PHE A 138 -6.62 -13.99 3.15
N ASP A 139 -7.50 -14.27 4.12
CA ASP A 139 -8.66 -15.14 3.95
C ASP A 139 -9.92 -14.31 3.65
N PHE A 140 -10.13 -13.99 2.37
CA PHE A 140 -11.26 -13.14 1.95
C PHE A 140 -12.61 -13.74 2.29
N ASP A 141 -12.76 -15.06 2.08
CA ASP A 141 -13.99 -15.76 2.41
C ASP A 141 -14.23 -15.74 3.92
N GLY A 142 -13.16 -15.87 4.72
CA GLY A 142 -13.20 -15.71 6.17
C GLY A 142 -13.62 -14.30 6.60
N ILE A 143 -13.12 -13.25 5.95
CA ILE A 143 -13.58 -11.88 6.21
C ILE A 143 -15.06 -11.72 5.86
N LYS A 144 -15.54 -12.27 4.75
CA LYS A 144 -16.98 -12.24 4.42
C LYS A 144 -17.84 -13.04 5.41
N ASN A 145 -17.27 -14.07 6.06
CA ASN A 145 -17.92 -14.76 7.16
C ASN A 145 -17.89 -13.93 8.45
N LEU A 146 -16.90 -13.06 8.64
CA LEU A 146 -16.76 -12.19 9.81
C LEU A 146 -17.65 -10.94 9.72
N PHE A 147 -17.78 -10.36 8.53
CA PHE A 147 -18.52 -9.13 8.28
C PHE A 147 -19.68 -9.37 7.31
N ASP A 148 -20.87 -8.89 7.66
CA ASP A 148 -21.97 -8.85 6.72
C ASP A 148 -21.76 -7.69 5.73
N THR A 149 -21.32 -8.03 4.51
CA THR A 149 -21.00 -7.07 3.44
C THR A 149 -22.21 -6.74 2.55
N SER A 150 -23.39 -7.25 2.87
CA SER A 150 -24.60 -6.97 2.09
C SER A 150 -25.17 -5.57 2.38
N GLY A 151 -25.78 -4.96 1.35
CA GLY A 151 -26.51 -3.70 1.51
C GLY A 151 -25.65 -2.47 1.76
N LYS A 152 -24.44 -2.40 1.16
CA LYS A 152 -23.45 -1.31 1.31
C LYS A 152 -22.81 -1.20 2.70
N ARG A 153 -22.85 -2.26 3.52
CA ARG A 153 -22.12 -2.32 4.79
C ARG A 153 -20.65 -2.66 4.51
N ASN A 154 -19.73 -1.78 4.92
CA ASN A 154 -18.31 -1.84 4.55
C ASN A 154 -17.43 -2.32 5.71
N PHE A 155 -17.41 -3.63 5.97
CA PHE A 155 -16.57 -4.22 7.03
C PHE A 155 -16.62 -3.47 8.38
N THR A 156 -17.74 -2.82 8.66
CA THR A 156 -17.86 -1.89 9.80
C THR A 156 -18.38 -2.59 11.04
N ALA A 157 -19.09 -3.71 10.90
CA ALA A 157 -19.73 -4.43 12.00
C ALA A 157 -19.44 -5.94 11.88
N PRO A 158 -18.42 -6.47 12.57
CA PRO A 158 -18.18 -7.91 12.64
C PRO A 158 -19.29 -8.55 13.49
N HIS A 159 -19.68 -9.77 13.16
CA HIS A 159 -20.74 -10.50 13.86
C HIS A 159 -20.20 -11.74 14.60
N LEU A 160 -19.03 -11.61 15.23
CA LEU A 160 -18.33 -12.68 15.96
C LEU A 160 -19.22 -13.41 16.97
N ALA A 161 -20.02 -12.66 17.74
CA ALA A 161 -20.94 -13.23 18.73
C ALA A 161 -22.00 -14.15 18.07
N GLU A 162 -22.46 -13.82 16.87
CA GLU A 162 -23.46 -14.59 16.12
C GLU A 162 -22.88 -15.91 15.57
N LEU A 163 -21.55 -15.99 15.40
CA LEU A 163 -20.87 -17.22 14.99
C LEU A 163 -20.91 -18.32 16.07
N GLY A 164 -21.29 -17.99 17.31
CA GLY A 164 -21.48 -18.98 18.38
C GLY A 164 -20.22 -19.75 18.73
N GLY A 165 -19.06 -19.07 18.70
CA GLY A 165 -17.74 -19.67 18.98
C GLY A 165 -17.11 -20.42 17.79
N LYS A 166 -17.72 -20.37 16.60
CA LYS A 166 -17.08 -20.86 15.37
C LYS A 166 -16.10 -19.83 14.84
N SER A 167 -14.98 -20.31 14.30
CA SER A 167 -14.05 -19.46 13.57
C SER A 167 -14.70 -18.93 12.28
N PRO A 168 -14.53 -17.65 11.93
CA PRO A 168 -14.93 -17.14 10.61
C PRO A 168 -14.02 -17.68 9.50
N TRP A 169 -12.77 -18.06 9.84
CA TRP A 169 -11.70 -18.41 8.91
C TRP A 169 -11.92 -19.75 8.22
N THR A 170 -11.66 -19.75 6.91
CA THR A 170 -11.59 -20.94 6.05
C THR A 170 -10.19 -21.55 6.06
N GLY A 171 -9.16 -20.75 6.35
CA GLY A 171 -7.75 -21.14 6.25
C GLY A 171 -7.23 -21.16 4.81
N GLN A 172 -8.00 -20.63 3.86
CA GLN A 172 -7.60 -20.49 2.47
C GLN A 172 -7.15 -19.05 2.22
N ASP A 173 -5.88 -18.90 1.86
CA ASP A 173 -5.37 -17.64 1.34
C ASP A 173 -5.95 -17.37 -0.06
N SER A 174 -6.48 -16.16 -0.25
CA SER A 174 -7.14 -15.71 -1.47
C SER A 174 -6.16 -15.25 -2.55
N ASN A 175 -4.89 -15.02 -2.18
CA ASN A 175 -3.86 -14.46 -3.05
C ASN A 175 -2.74 -15.44 -3.41
N THR A 176 -2.86 -16.73 -3.11
CA THR A 176 -1.78 -17.72 -3.29
C THR A 176 -1.25 -17.86 -4.73
N VAL A 177 -2.02 -17.41 -5.72
CA VAL A 177 -1.62 -17.37 -7.14
C VAL A 177 -1.88 -15.98 -7.77
N ALA A 178 -2.01 -14.96 -6.93
CA ALA A 178 -2.23 -13.59 -7.37
C ALA A 178 -0.91 -12.95 -7.83
N ASN A 179 -1.02 -12.07 -8.80
CA ASN A 179 0.09 -11.23 -9.25
C ASN A 179 -0.27 -9.77 -8.99
N VAL A 180 0.75 -8.92 -8.99
CA VAL A 180 0.62 -7.47 -8.90
C VAL A 180 1.71 -6.78 -9.71
N CYS A 181 1.49 -5.55 -10.18
CA CYS A 181 2.57 -4.74 -10.73
C CYS A 181 3.32 -4.07 -9.57
N SER A 182 4.58 -4.46 -9.36
CA SER A 182 5.42 -3.90 -8.31
C SER A 182 6.30 -2.78 -8.85
N ILE A 183 6.43 -1.69 -8.08
CA ILE A 183 7.36 -0.59 -8.31
C ILE A 183 8.31 -0.54 -7.11
N ALA A 184 9.54 -1.03 -7.28
CA ALA A 184 10.51 -1.20 -6.21
C ALA A 184 11.70 -0.26 -6.36
N ILE A 185 12.10 0.37 -5.25
CA ILE A 185 13.33 1.17 -5.12
C ILE A 185 14.14 0.63 -3.95
N GLU A 186 15.44 0.47 -4.15
CA GLU A 186 16.40 0.27 -3.06
C GLU A 186 17.46 1.37 -3.13
N LEU A 187 17.73 2.03 -2.00
CA LEU A 187 18.65 3.16 -1.90
C LEU A 187 19.43 3.14 -0.58
N PRO A 188 20.61 3.80 -0.50
CA PRO A 188 21.27 3.99 0.78
C PRO A 188 20.34 4.71 1.75
N THR A 189 20.21 4.21 2.97
CA THR A 189 19.36 4.83 4.00
C THR A 189 19.76 6.29 4.26
N SER A 190 21.04 6.61 4.14
CA SER A 190 21.55 7.99 4.27
C SER A 190 21.00 8.96 3.22
N THR A 191 20.56 8.48 2.05
CA THR A 191 19.95 9.29 0.99
C THR A 191 18.58 9.86 1.38
N LEU A 192 17.94 9.26 2.39
CA LEU A 192 16.69 9.77 2.97
C LEU A 192 16.93 10.99 3.87
N GLY A 193 18.15 11.19 4.38
CA GLY A 193 18.50 12.35 5.20
C GLY A 193 17.78 12.44 6.56
N ALA A 194 17.01 11.42 6.93
CA ALA A 194 16.26 11.39 8.17
C ALA A 194 17.16 11.10 9.38
N SER A 195 16.86 11.75 10.51
CA SER A 195 17.52 11.48 11.81
C SER A 195 16.71 10.58 12.74
N GLY A 196 15.53 10.16 12.30
CA GLY A 196 14.60 9.31 13.04
C GLY A 196 13.68 8.53 12.08
N PRO A 197 12.50 8.09 12.55
CA PRO A 197 11.52 7.43 11.71
C PRO A 197 11.06 8.33 10.55
N ILE A 198 10.89 7.73 9.38
CA ILE A 198 10.25 8.34 8.22
C ILE A 198 8.78 7.93 8.15
N ARG A 199 7.96 8.72 7.45
CA ARG A 199 6.56 8.38 7.14
C ARG A 199 6.37 8.36 5.64
N ILE A 200 5.77 7.28 5.14
CA ILE A 200 5.70 7.00 3.70
C ILE A 200 4.25 6.80 3.30
N TRP A 201 3.88 7.31 2.14
CA TRP A 201 2.57 7.02 1.55
C TRP A 201 2.65 7.02 0.03
N GLY A 202 1.74 6.27 -0.58
CA GLY A 202 1.54 6.17 -2.01
C GLY A 202 0.41 7.06 -2.49
N ARG A 203 0.52 7.58 -3.71
CA ARG A 203 -0.59 8.24 -4.42
C ARG A 203 -0.62 7.86 -5.90
N CYS A 204 -1.82 7.65 -6.43
CA CYS A 204 -2.08 7.57 -7.86
C CYS A 204 -2.91 8.79 -8.28
N SER A 205 -2.44 9.52 -9.30
CA SER A 205 -3.15 10.66 -9.87
C SER A 205 -3.29 10.49 -11.37
N LEU A 206 -4.51 10.58 -11.89
CA LEU A 206 -4.78 10.52 -13.33
C LEU A 206 -4.84 11.93 -13.91
N ARG A 207 -4.18 12.16 -15.04
CA ARG A 207 -4.32 13.42 -15.76
C ARG A 207 -5.59 13.42 -16.62
N GLU A 208 -6.51 14.30 -16.29
CA GLU A 208 -7.75 14.49 -17.04
C GLU A 208 -7.89 15.96 -17.42
N ASN A 209 -8.04 16.24 -18.72
CA ASN A 209 -8.21 17.60 -19.24
C ASN A 209 -7.14 18.60 -18.76
N GLY A 210 -5.90 18.14 -18.59
CA GLY A 210 -4.77 18.97 -18.16
C GLY A 210 -4.70 19.23 -16.65
N THR A 211 -5.56 18.62 -15.83
CA THR A 211 -5.52 18.67 -14.36
C THR A 211 -5.30 17.27 -13.79
N LEU A 212 -4.62 17.18 -12.64
CA LEU A 212 -4.46 15.92 -11.91
C LEU A 212 -5.69 15.66 -11.04
N ASN A 213 -6.32 14.52 -11.26
CA ASN A 213 -7.34 13.94 -10.39
C ASN A 213 -6.67 12.90 -9.48
N HIS A 214 -6.73 13.10 -8.16
CA HIS A 214 -6.16 12.18 -7.18
C HIS A 214 -7.12 11.01 -6.95
N VAL A 215 -6.84 9.90 -7.64
CA VAL A 215 -7.78 8.77 -7.76
C VAL A 215 -7.55 7.72 -6.69
N ASP A 216 -6.33 7.63 -6.12
CA ASP A 216 -6.02 6.69 -5.05
C ASP A 216 -4.86 7.10 -4.14
N ARG A 217 -4.84 6.56 -2.92
CA ARG A 217 -3.74 6.71 -1.95
C ARG A 217 -3.59 5.46 -1.08
N ALA A 218 -2.36 5.22 -0.60
CA ALA A 218 -2.07 4.09 0.27
C ALA A 218 -0.98 4.42 1.31
N GLY A 219 -1.34 4.45 2.60
CA GLY A 219 -0.37 4.50 3.70
C GLY A 219 -0.28 3.15 4.41
N HIS A 220 -1.03 3.02 5.51
CA HIS A 220 -1.11 1.80 6.29
C HIS A 220 -1.94 0.72 5.56
N PRO A 221 -1.55 -0.56 5.69
CA PRO A 221 -2.31 -1.66 5.15
C PRO A 221 -3.77 -1.62 5.60
N SER A 222 -4.67 -1.93 4.67
CA SER A 222 -6.11 -2.11 4.88
C SER A 222 -6.89 -0.88 5.38
N VAL A 223 -6.27 0.31 5.49
CA VAL A 223 -6.98 1.52 5.90
C VAL A 223 -8.06 1.91 4.89
N SER A 224 -7.70 1.90 3.61
CA SER A 224 -8.63 2.18 2.50
C SER A 224 -9.84 1.25 2.48
N SER A 225 -9.72 0.06 3.06
CA SER A 225 -10.76 -0.97 3.11
C SER A 225 -11.64 -0.91 4.34
N PHE A 226 -11.01 -0.82 5.52
CA PHE A 226 -11.73 -0.90 6.78
C PHE A 226 -12.22 0.45 7.27
N PHE A 227 -11.71 1.58 6.77
CA PHE A 227 -12.06 2.91 7.29
C PHE A 227 -12.73 3.84 6.28
N ASN A 228 -12.83 3.45 5.00
CA ASN A 228 -13.52 4.24 3.97
C ASN A 228 -14.86 3.62 3.57
N THR A 229 -15.66 4.44 2.91
CA THR A 229 -16.94 4.04 2.31
C THR A 229 -17.01 4.54 0.87
N ASP A 230 -17.97 4.04 0.08
CA ASP A 230 -18.22 4.53 -1.29
C ASP A 230 -18.41 6.04 -1.31
N ASP A 231 -19.12 6.57 -0.32
CA ASP A 231 -19.48 7.97 -0.22
C ASP A 231 -18.27 8.86 0.14
N THR A 232 -17.25 8.31 0.80
CA THR A 232 -16.09 9.06 1.30
C THR A 232 -14.78 8.75 0.59
N LYS A 233 -14.72 7.68 -0.24
CA LYS A 233 -13.48 7.22 -0.89
C LYS A 233 -12.84 8.30 -1.76
N LEU A 234 -13.63 8.96 -2.61
CA LEU A 234 -13.08 9.97 -3.53
C LEU A 234 -12.47 11.16 -2.78
N GLU A 235 -13.15 11.63 -1.73
CA GLU A 235 -12.65 12.73 -0.91
C GLU A 235 -11.40 12.31 -0.11
N TYR A 236 -11.40 11.09 0.42
CA TYR A 236 -10.25 10.53 1.13
C TYR A 236 -9.02 10.38 0.23
N ASN A 237 -9.21 9.84 -0.97
CA ASN A 237 -8.15 9.67 -1.95
C ASN A 237 -7.56 11.01 -2.41
N ALA A 238 -8.38 12.06 -2.43
CA ALA A 238 -7.97 13.43 -2.75
C ALA A 238 -7.37 14.22 -1.58
N SER A 239 -7.47 13.75 -0.33
CA SER A 239 -6.93 14.48 0.83
C SER A 239 -5.43 14.23 1.04
N GLU A 240 -4.81 15.09 1.85
CA GLU A 240 -3.39 15.02 2.22
C GLU A 240 -3.22 14.53 3.67
N PRO A 241 -2.12 13.82 4.00
CA PRO A 241 -1.86 13.33 5.35
C PRO A 241 -1.90 14.38 6.47
N PRO A 242 -1.38 15.61 6.33
CA PRO A 242 -1.46 16.63 7.39
C PRO A 242 -2.88 16.94 7.86
N ASP A 243 -3.87 16.76 6.99
CA ASP A 243 -5.28 17.04 7.29
C ASP A 243 -6.04 15.81 7.83
N ASP A 244 -5.42 14.62 7.84
CA ASP A 244 -6.15 13.38 8.08
C ASP A 244 -6.76 13.30 9.48
N TRP A 245 -6.08 13.87 10.49
CA TRP A 245 -6.60 13.95 11.85
C TRP A 245 -7.89 14.77 11.91
N ASP A 246 -7.89 15.97 11.35
CA ASP A 246 -9.04 16.87 11.38
C ASP A 246 -10.20 16.36 10.52
N ARG A 247 -9.90 15.74 9.37
CA ARG A 247 -10.90 15.31 8.40
C ARG A 247 -11.51 13.95 8.71
N TRP A 248 -10.71 13.01 9.23
CA TRP A 248 -11.10 11.59 9.25
C TRP A 248 -11.23 10.99 10.64
N LEU A 249 -10.73 11.63 11.71
CA LEU A 249 -10.77 11.06 13.06
C LEU A 249 -12.18 10.62 13.49
N ASP A 250 -13.17 11.49 13.34
CA ASP A 250 -14.54 11.19 13.79
C ASP A 250 -15.13 9.98 13.05
N ARG A 251 -14.78 9.79 11.77
CA ARG A 251 -15.17 8.61 10.99
C ARG A 251 -14.45 7.36 11.47
N PHE A 252 -13.16 7.44 11.76
CA PHE A 252 -12.40 6.30 12.31
C PHE A 252 -12.99 5.86 13.65
N VAL A 253 -13.23 6.81 14.56
CA VAL A 253 -13.87 6.54 15.87
C VAL A 253 -15.26 5.94 15.68
N HIS A 254 -16.07 6.47 14.78
CA HIS A 254 -17.40 5.93 14.49
C HIS A 254 -17.33 4.47 14.02
N LEU A 255 -16.40 4.14 13.14
CA LEU A 255 -16.23 2.79 12.62
C LEU A 255 -15.69 1.83 13.69
N MET A 256 -14.68 2.26 14.43
CA MET A 256 -14.13 1.49 15.55
C MET A 256 -15.18 1.23 16.64
N GLY A 257 -16.14 2.15 16.83
CA GLY A 257 -17.31 1.95 17.68
C GLY A 257 -18.18 0.77 17.26
N HIS A 258 -18.24 0.45 15.96
CA HIS A 258 -19.00 -0.71 15.45
C HIS A 258 -18.17 -2.00 15.42
N THR A 259 -16.84 -1.92 15.29
CA THR A 259 -15.99 -3.10 15.19
C THR A 259 -15.54 -3.67 16.54
N GLY A 260 -15.37 -2.81 17.55
CA GLY A 260 -14.82 -3.20 18.84
C GLY A 260 -15.29 -2.33 20.00
N ASP A 261 -16.46 -1.70 19.86
CA ASP A 261 -17.07 -0.86 20.90
C ASP A 261 -16.13 0.23 21.41
N TYR A 262 -15.31 0.81 20.52
CA TYR A 262 -14.48 1.96 20.87
C TYR A 262 -15.34 3.19 21.15
N THR A 263 -15.00 3.89 22.24
CA THR A 263 -15.61 5.16 22.61
C THR A 263 -14.77 6.34 22.15
N ARG A 264 -15.36 7.54 22.10
CA ARG A 264 -14.63 8.76 21.74
C ARG A 264 -13.49 9.10 22.71
N ASP A 265 -13.54 8.62 23.94
CA ASP A 265 -12.46 8.83 24.92
C ASP A 265 -11.27 7.87 24.69
N GLU A 266 -11.40 6.88 23.80
CA GLU A 266 -10.36 5.91 23.44
C GLU A 266 -9.56 6.31 22.19
N ILE A 267 -9.58 7.59 21.78
CA ILE A 267 -8.79 8.12 20.64
C ILE A 267 -7.29 7.80 20.75
N ALA A 268 -6.76 7.75 21.98
CA ALA A 268 -5.37 7.36 22.24
C ALA A 268 -5.00 5.97 21.68
N ALA A 269 -5.99 5.11 21.39
CA ALA A 269 -5.76 3.84 20.68
C ALA A 269 -5.30 4.06 19.23
N ILE A 270 -5.87 5.04 18.52
CA ILE A 270 -5.46 5.40 17.15
C ILE A 270 -4.04 5.96 17.15
N GLU A 271 -3.73 6.85 18.10
CA GLU A 271 -2.39 7.41 18.28
C GLU A 271 -1.35 6.33 18.59
N LYS A 272 -1.69 5.41 19.50
CA LYS A 272 -0.79 4.31 19.88
C LYS A 272 -0.57 3.32 18.74
N GLU A 273 -1.61 3.05 17.96
CA GLU A 273 -1.53 2.21 16.76
C GLU A 273 -0.78 2.91 15.63
N GLY A 274 -0.80 4.24 15.62
CA GLY A 274 -0.18 5.07 14.59
C GLY A 274 -0.92 5.04 13.25
N THR A 275 -2.22 4.71 13.24
CA THR A 275 -2.99 4.56 11.98
C THR A 275 -3.37 5.90 11.34
N LEU A 276 -3.38 7.01 12.10
CA LEU A 276 -3.55 8.36 11.59
C LEU A 276 -2.31 9.22 11.87
N PRO A 277 -1.86 10.04 10.91
CA PRO A 277 -2.35 10.11 9.52
C PRO A 277 -2.05 8.82 8.76
N ASP A 278 -2.69 8.60 7.60
CA ASP A 278 -2.47 7.38 6.81
C ASP A 278 -1.13 7.45 6.07
N MET A 279 -0.04 7.21 6.81
CA MET A 279 1.35 7.14 6.34
C MET A 279 2.11 6.05 7.09
N LEU A 280 2.59 5.04 6.37
CA LEU A 280 3.39 3.96 6.93
C LEU A 280 4.66 4.53 7.59
N THR A 281 4.75 4.39 8.91
CA THR A 281 5.93 4.81 9.68
C THR A 281 7.00 3.73 9.61
N PHE A 282 8.25 4.12 9.32
CA PHE A 282 9.39 3.20 9.29
C PHE A 282 10.63 3.86 9.93
N ASP A 283 11.14 3.23 10.98
CA ASP A 283 12.41 3.56 11.62
C ASP A 283 13.49 2.60 11.13
N PRO A 284 14.43 3.06 10.27
CA PRO A 284 15.49 2.21 9.74
C PRO A 284 16.52 1.79 10.80
N ALA A 285 16.47 2.32 12.03
CA ALA A 285 17.29 1.86 13.14
C ALA A 285 16.68 0.68 13.92
N LYS A 286 15.43 0.30 13.62
CA LYS A 286 14.72 -0.82 14.26
C LYS A 286 14.43 -1.93 13.25
N PRO A 287 14.36 -3.21 13.67
CA PRO A 287 13.96 -4.29 12.75
C PRO A 287 12.63 -3.97 12.06
N ALA A 288 12.58 -4.13 10.74
CA ALA A 288 11.34 -3.99 9.99
C ALA A 288 10.36 -5.12 10.36
N ARG A 289 9.18 -4.72 10.82
CA ARG A 289 8.02 -5.56 11.11
C ARG A 289 6.87 -4.63 11.42
N TYR A 290 5.71 -4.82 10.81
CA TYR A 290 4.54 -4.00 11.07
C TYR A 290 4.23 -3.93 12.59
N PRO A 291 4.06 -2.72 13.17
CA PRO A 291 3.85 -1.41 12.52
C PRO A 291 5.12 -0.57 12.22
N ASN A 292 6.33 -1.08 12.41
CA ASN A 292 7.57 -0.43 11.98
C ASN A 292 7.94 -0.85 10.55
N GLY A 293 7.48 -0.09 9.56
CA GLY A 293 7.51 -0.50 8.17
C GLY A 293 6.60 -1.70 7.93
N ARG A 294 6.84 -2.42 6.83
CA ARG A 294 6.11 -3.65 6.49
C ARG A 294 7.00 -4.57 5.69
N VAL A 295 7.08 -5.82 6.11
CA VAL A 295 7.72 -6.90 5.35
C VAL A 295 6.68 -7.88 4.82
N PHE A 296 7.06 -8.75 3.89
CA PHE A 296 6.15 -9.71 3.25
C PHE A 296 5.58 -10.77 4.19
N THR A 297 6.21 -10.98 5.35
CA THR A 297 5.79 -11.97 6.33
C THR A 297 4.85 -11.42 7.40
N ASP A 298 4.54 -10.12 7.35
CA ASP A 298 3.60 -9.50 8.29
C ASP A 298 2.16 -9.87 7.92
N ASP A 299 1.45 -10.54 8.84
CA ASP A 299 0.00 -10.73 8.73
C ASP A 299 -0.73 -9.45 9.15
N VAL A 300 -0.80 -8.52 8.19
CA VAL A 300 -1.35 -7.18 8.42
C VAL A 300 -2.88 -7.18 8.58
N ILE A 301 -3.57 -8.22 8.10
CA ILE A 301 -5.01 -8.37 8.28
C ILE A 301 -5.32 -8.88 9.68
N ASP A 302 -4.65 -9.92 10.16
CA ASP A 302 -4.80 -10.39 11.54
C ASP A 302 -4.45 -9.25 12.52
N TYR A 303 -3.37 -8.51 12.25
CA TYR A 303 -3.00 -7.35 13.06
C TYR A 303 -4.11 -6.29 13.07
N ARG A 304 -4.62 -5.88 11.90
CA ARG A 304 -5.67 -4.86 11.81
C ARG A 304 -6.96 -5.31 12.50
N LEU A 305 -7.37 -6.56 12.33
CA LEU A 305 -8.58 -7.09 12.94
C LEU A 305 -8.44 -7.22 14.45
N ALA A 306 -7.26 -7.60 14.95
CA ALA A 306 -6.98 -7.58 16.38
C ALA A 306 -7.12 -6.17 16.97
N PHE A 307 -6.64 -5.13 16.27
CA PHE A 307 -6.89 -3.75 16.65
C PHE A 307 -8.38 -3.40 16.61
N LEU A 308 -9.04 -3.57 15.47
CA LEU A 308 -10.44 -3.16 15.27
C LEU A 308 -11.42 -3.84 16.24
N THR A 309 -11.13 -5.06 16.68
CA THR A 309 -12.02 -5.88 17.53
C THR A 309 -11.56 -5.99 18.98
N LYS A 310 -10.60 -5.16 19.43
CA LYS A 310 -9.98 -5.26 20.78
C LYS A 310 -9.47 -6.69 21.11
N GLY A 311 -9.01 -7.41 20.08
CA GLY A 311 -8.47 -8.77 20.18
C GLY A 311 -9.52 -9.88 20.23
N GLU A 312 -10.80 -9.59 20.02
CA GLU A 312 -11.85 -10.62 20.00
C GLU A 312 -11.79 -11.51 18.76
N CYS A 313 -11.36 -10.96 17.62
CA CYS A 313 -11.17 -11.73 16.40
C CYS A 313 -9.94 -12.65 16.54
N PRO A 314 -10.10 -13.99 16.45
CA PRO A 314 -8.95 -14.89 16.46
C PRO A 314 -8.11 -14.70 15.18
N PRO A 315 -6.81 -15.02 15.20
CA PRO A 315 -5.99 -15.00 13.99
C PRO A 315 -6.49 -16.01 12.95
N SER A 316 -6.29 -15.70 11.67
CA SER A 316 -6.64 -16.58 10.55
C SER A 316 -5.81 -17.87 10.50
N GLY A 317 -4.59 -17.80 11.03
CA GLY A 317 -3.62 -18.91 10.99
C GLY A 317 -3.00 -19.13 9.61
N LEU A 318 -3.17 -18.19 8.69
CA LEU A 318 -2.46 -18.18 7.42
C LEU A 318 -0.95 -18.07 7.65
N SER A 319 -0.19 -18.55 6.66
CA SER A 319 1.26 -18.43 6.65
C SER A 319 1.68 -17.56 5.48
N PRO A 320 2.77 -16.78 5.63
CA PRO A 320 3.31 -15.99 4.53
C PRO A 320 3.62 -16.83 3.30
N HIS A 321 3.57 -16.18 2.14
CA HIS A 321 4.03 -16.78 0.89
C HIS A 321 5.55 -17.07 0.95
N THR A 322 5.98 -18.10 0.23
CA THR A 322 7.36 -18.60 0.27
C THR A 322 8.15 -18.32 -1.00
N ASP A 323 7.55 -17.67 -1.97
CA ASP A 323 8.09 -17.39 -3.31
C ASP A 323 8.72 -15.99 -3.44
N THR A 324 8.82 -15.24 -2.34
CA THR A 324 9.64 -14.01 -2.25
C THR A 324 11.13 -14.32 -2.45
N LEU A 325 11.87 -13.34 -2.97
CA LEU A 325 13.31 -13.41 -3.23
C LEU A 325 14.14 -12.80 -2.10
N THR A 326 15.37 -13.27 -1.93
CA THR A 326 16.33 -12.70 -0.96
C THR A 326 17.10 -11.50 -1.51
N GLU A 327 17.01 -11.25 -2.82
CA GLU A 327 17.68 -10.17 -3.53
C GLU A 327 16.66 -9.28 -4.24
N PHE A 328 17.06 -8.04 -4.53
CA PHE A 328 16.22 -7.06 -5.21
C PHE A 328 15.66 -7.62 -6.54
N PRO A 329 14.35 -7.51 -6.83
CA PRO A 329 13.33 -6.66 -6.19
C PRO A 329 12.50 -7.33 -5.06
N TYR A 330 12.97 -8.45 -4.52
CA TYR A 330 12.44 -9.18 -3.35
C TYR A 330 11.05 -9.82 -3.49
N LEU A 331 10.16 -9.35 -4.36
CA LEU A 331 8.94 -10.10 -4.72
C LEU A 331 9.25 -11.17 -5.78
N GLY A 332 8.50 -12.27 -5.72
CA GLY A 332 8.70 -13.44 -6.57
C GLY A 332 8.35 -13.22 -8.05
N PRO A 333 8.74 -14.15 -8.94
CA PRO A 333 8.30 -14.13 -10.33
C PRO A 333 6.77 -14.25 -10.42
N PRO A 334 6.12 -13.58 -11.38
CA PRO A 334 4.67 -13.67 -11.55
C PRO A 334 4.24 -15.10 -11.88
N HIS A 335 3.13 -15.54 -11.28
CA HIS A 335 2.52 -16.83 -11.58
C HIS A 335 1.96 -16.86 -13.01
N GLY A 336 2.06 -18.01 -13.66
CA GLY A 336 1.47 -18.25 -14.99
C GLY A 336 2.26 -17.68 -16.18
N HIS A 337 3.37 -16.98 -15.94
CA HIS A 337 4.28 -16.48 -16.98
C HIS A 337 5.62 -17.24 -16.90
N GLY A 338 5.75 -18.29 -17.72
CA GLY A 338 6.95 -19.11 -17.84
C GLY A 338 7.97 -18.60 -18.85
#